data_AF-A0A1M2VS56-F1
#
_entry.id   AF-A0A1M2VS56-F1
#
_cell.length_a   1.000
_cell.length_b   1.000
_cell.length_c   1.000
_cell.angle_alpha   90.00
_cell.angle_beta   90.00
_cell.angle_gamma   90.00
#
_symmetry.space_group_name_H-M   'P 1'
#
loop_
_entity.id
_entity.type
_entity.pdbx_description
1 polymer ?
#
loop_
_entity_poly.entity_id
_entity_poly.type
_entity_poly.pdbx_seq_one_letter_code
_entity_poly.pdbx_strand_id
1 'polypeptide(L)'
;MSQPYGSSSRSPPRARTASSEQVEFNAPHTPTEKAFEAFEVVQHKIKAEIVKSRHDWDIHEPRMWSRAAGISNEDLVAFTIRGDLVECRSGPTSYGTIILGKIKLPAVNDEEGQGYIHVRIHDPPNRGTEDVVFHSLFTDEGNRDEEGRPTTWRAIQTRDTSLEFFNE
;
A
#
# COMPACT_ATOMS: atom_id res chain seq x y z
N MET A 1 -11.77 66.06 1.90
CA MET A 1 -10.86 64.90 2.04
C MET A 1 -11.73 63.71 2.40
N SER A 2 -12.13 62.92 1.40
CA SER A 2 -13.07 61.81 1.56
C SER A 2 -12.48 60.59 0.88
N GLN A 3 -12.26 59.52 1.64
CA GLN A 3 -12.01 58.18 1.09
C GLN A 3 -13.26 57.32 1.29
N PRO A 4 -13.63 56.49 0.30
CA PRO A 4 -14.49 55.35 0.55
C PRO A 4 -13.77 54.01 0.30
N TYR A 5 -13.71 53.24 1.39
CA TYR A 5 -13.99 51.81 1.52
C TYR A 5 -13.68 50.88 0.32
N GLY A 6 -12.57 50.16 0.42
CA GLY A 6 -12.33 48.93 -0.32
C GLY A 6 -13.06 47.74 0.33
N SER A 7 -14.03 47.20 -0.39
CA SER A 7 -14.74 45.96 -0.04
C SER A 7 -13.82 44.75 -0.22
N SER A 8 -13.30 44.22 0.88
CA SER A 8 -12.52 42.98 0.89
C SER A 8 -13.48 41.80 1.12
N SER A 9 -13.90 41.12 0.05
CA SER A 9 -14.69 39.88 0.14
C SER A 9 -13.81 38.74 0.61
N ARG A 10 -13.95 38.35 1.88
CA ARG A 10 -13.35 37.13 2.42
C ARG A 10 -13.96 35.91 1.73
N SER A 11 -13.14 35.14 1.01
CA SER A 11 -13.51 33.79 0.61
C SER A 11 -13.79 32.94 1.86
N PRO A 12 -14.82 32.07 1.86
CA PRO A 12 -15.05 31.16 2.97
C PRO A 12 -13.89 30.16 3.07
N PRO A 13 -13.52 29.71 4.28
CA PRO A 13 -12.52 28.66 4.44
C PRO A 13 -13.04 27.41 3.74
N ARG A 14 -12.24 26.89 2.80
CA ARG A 14 -12.44 25.56 2.21
C ARG A 14 -12.64 24.58 3.37
N ALA A 15 -13.69 23.77 3.27
CA ALA A 15 -13.89 22.63 4.14
C ALA A 15 -12.58 21.85 4.23
N ARG A 16 -12.02 21.77 5.45
CA ARG A 16 -10.99 20.80 5.78
C ARG A 16 -11.63 19.43 5.65
N THR A 17 -11.53 18.83 4.47
CA THR A 17 -11.58 17.38 4.32
C THR A 17 -10.63 16.76 5.35
N ALA A 18 -11.07 15.68 5.98
CA ALA A 18 -10.40 14.99 7.08
C ALA A 18 -8.87 15.00 6.91
N SER A 19 -8.18 15.46 7.95
CA SER A 19 -6.72 15.52 7.97
C SER A 19 -6.17 14.14 7.63
N SER A 20 -5.51 14.01 6.47
CA SER A 20 -4.47 13.01 6.36
C SER A 20 -3.51 13.31 7.50
N GLU A 21 -3.45 12.43 8.51
CA GLU A 21 -2.23 12.35 9.29
C GLU A 21 -1.12 12.10 8.25
N GLN A 22 -0.33 13.13 7.94
CA GLN A 22 0.89 12.97 7.17
C GLN A 22 1.83 12.18 8.07
N VAL A 23 1.65 10.87 8.07
CA VAL A 23 2.52 9.95 8.77
C VAL A 23 3.89 10.09 8.13
N GLU A 24 4.84 10.66 8.87
CA GLU A 24 6.21 10.78 8.40
C GLU A 24 6.87 9.39 8.46
N PHE A 25 6.99 8.76 7.29
CA PHE A 25 7.68 7.49 7.15
C PHE A 25 9.19 7.70 7.16
N ASN A 26 9.89 6.81 7.85
CA ASN A 26 11.33 6.71 7.75
C ASN A 26 11.80 6.36 6.31
N ALA A 27 13.11 6.48 6.08
CA ALA A 27 13.72 6.03 4.84
C ALA A 27 13.52 4.52 4.64
N PRO A 28 13.34 4.04 3.39
CA PRO A 28 13.29 2.61 3.10
C PRO A 28 14.51 1.88 3.67
N HIS A 29 14.26 0.78 4.36
CA HIS A 29 15.32 -0.01 5.00
C HIS A 29 15.02 -1.51 4.93
N THR A 30 16.03 -2.33 5.16
CA THR A 30 15.85 -3.79 5.32
C THR A 30 14.98 -4.09 6.55
N PRO A 31 14.11 -5.10 6.52
CA PRO A 31 13.19 -5.35 7.62
C PRO A 31 13.94 -5.63 8.93
N THR A 32 13.45 -5.05 10.01
CA THR A 32 13.93 -5.35 11.36
C THR A 32 13.23 -6.59 11.90
N GLU A 33 13.75 -7.20 12.97
CA GLU A 33 13.12 -8.36 13.60
C GLU A 33 11.67 -8.08 14.00
N LYS A 34 11.39 -6.89 14.54
CA LYS A 34 10.04 -6.46 14.89
C LYS A 34 9.09 -6.39 13.68
N ALA A 35 9.61 -5.98 12.53
CA ALA A 35 8.84 -5.94 11.29
C ALA A 35 8.54 -7.35 10.80
N PHE A 36 9.52 -8.27 10.82
CA PHE A 36 9.28 -9.67 10.49
C PHE A 36 8.20 -10.28 11.37
N GLU A 37 8.31 -10.14 12.70
CA GLU A 37 7.29 -10.62 13.64
C GLU A 37 5.90 -10.05 13.33
N ALA A 38 5.82 -8.74 13.05
CA ALA A 38 4.55 -8.08 12.74
C ALA A 38 3.90 -8.65 11.46
N PHE A 39 4.69 -8.81 10.41
CA PHE A 39 4.20 -9.37 9.14
C PHE A 39 3.90 -10.86 9.24
N GLU A 40 4.61 -11.63 10.06
CA GLU A 40 4.33 -13.05 10.31
C GLU A 40 2.94 -13.24 10.94
N VAL A 41 2.56 -12.39 11.89
CA VAL A 41 1.22 -12.41 12.53
C VAL A 41 0.12 -12.30 11.48
N VAL A 42 0.28 -11.42 10.49
CA VAL A 42 -0.74 -11.17 9.47
C VAL A 42 -0.50 -11.89 8.14
N GLN A 43 0.54 -12.72 8.02
CA GLN A 43 0.93 -13.40 6.78
C GLN A 43 -0.26 -14.13 6.14
N HIS A 44 -1.04 -14.85 6.96
CA HIS A 44 -2.22 -15.58 6.50
C HIS A 44 -3.30 -14.65 5.93
N LYS A 45 -3.51 -13.46 6.52
CA LYS A 45 -4.47 -12.46 6.02
C LYS A 45 -3.98 -11.84 4.71
N ILE A 46 -2.69 -11.54 4.61
CA ILE A 46 -2.09 -11.01 3.37
C ILE A 46 -2.32 -12.00 2.23
N LYS A 47 -2.03 -13.29 2.45
CA LYS A 47 -2.24 -14.34 1.44
C LYS A 47 -3.71 -14.47 1.04
N ALA A 48 -4.62 -14.43 2.01
CA ALA A 48 -6.07 -14.48 1.73
C ALA A 48 -6.53 -13.26 0.92
N GLU A 49 -6.06 -12.05 1.25
CA GLU A 49 -6.46 -10.84 0.54
C GLU A 49 -5.87 -10.78 -0.87
N ILE A 50 -4.66 -11.30 -1.11
CA ILE A 50 -4.10 -11.44 -2.49
C ILE A 50 -5.03 -12.29 -3.35
N VAL A 51 -5.42 -13.46 -2.85
CA VAL A 51 -6.28 -14.38 -3.60
C VAL A 51 -7.65 -13.77 -3.85
N LYS A 52 -8.24 -13.15 -2.82
CA LYS A 52 -9.53 -12.46 -2.93
C LYS A 52 -9.46 -11.29 -3.93
N SER A 53 -8.48 -10.40 -3.77
CA SER A 53 -8.24 -9.26 -4.66
C SER A 53 -8.09 -9.72 -6.11
N ARG A 54 -7.30 -10.77 -6.37
CA ARG A 54 -7.18 -11.35 -7.70
C ARG A 54 -8.52 -11.77 -8.28
N HIS A 55 -9.32 -12.53 -7.54
CA HIS A 55 -10.62 -12.99 -8.00
C HIS A 55 -11.60 -11.84 -8.26
N ASP A 56 -11.62 -10.82 -7.40
CA ASP A 56 -12.49 -9.65 -7.55
C ASP A 56 -12.10 -8.87 -8.82
N TRP A 57 -10.80 -8.64 -9.03
CA TRP A 57 -10.30 -7.91 -10.20
C TRP A 57 -10.36 -8.69 -11.51
N ASP A 58 -10.21 -10.02 -11.49
CA ASP A 58 -10.38 -10.87 -12.70
C ASP A 58 -11.78 -10.71 -13.33
N ILE A 59 -12.78 -10.26 -12.56
CA ILE A 59 -14.13 -9.98 -13.04
C ILE A 59 -14.26 -8.54 -13.58
N HIS A 60 -13.60 -7.57 -12.93
CA HIS A 60 -13.81 -6.14 -13.17
C HIS A 60 -12.77 -5.50 -14.10
N GLU A 61 -11.49 -5.81 -13.91
CA GLU A 61 -10.37 -5.31 -14.70
C GLU A 61 -9.19 -6.31 -14.63
N PRO A 62 -9.18 -7.34 -15.49
CA PRO A 62 -8.18 -8.42 -15.47
C PRO A 62 -6.72 -7.92 -15.63
N ARG A 63 -6.51 -6.70 -16.11
CA ARG A 63 -5.17 -6.11 -16.24
C ARG A 63 -4.48 -5.92 -14.89
N MET A 64 -5.24 -5.75 -13.80
CA MET A 64 -4.72 -5.51 -12.45
C MET A 64 -3.72 -6.58 -11.98
N TRP A 65 -4.04 -7.85 -12.22
CA TRP A 65 -3.24 -9.01 -11.84
C TRP A 65 -2.58 -9.69 -13.05
N SER A 66 -2.42 -8.97 -14.16
CA SER A 66 -1.87 -9.50 -15.42
C SER A 66 -0.50 -10.17 -15.26
N ARG A 67 0.37 -9.68 -14.36
CA ARG A 67 1.68 -10.28 -14.07
C ARG A 67 1.61 -11.63 -13.35
N ALA A 68 0.45 -11.99 -12.79
CA ALA A 68 0.18 -13.31 -12.24
C ALA A 68 -0.60 -14.21 -13.22
N ALA A 69 -0.75 -13.80 -14.48
CA ALA A 69 -1.41 -14.62 -15.49
C ALA A 69 -0.70 -15.97 -15.65
N GLY A 70 -1.47 -17.06 -15.59
CA GLY A 70 -0.92 -18.42 -15.66
C GLY A 70 -0.28 -18.95 -14.38
N ILE A 71 -0.21 -18.16 -13.30
CA ILE A 71 0.29 -18.59 -11.99
C ILE A 71 -0.90 -19.08 -11.14
N SER A 72 -0.73 -20.22 -10.48
CA SER A 72 -1.72 -20.76 -9.54
C SER A 72 -1.85 -19.86 -8.30
N ASN A 73 -2.97 -19.93 -7.58
CA ASN A 73 -3.11 -19.17 -6.34
C ASN A 73 -2.10 -19.65 -5.29
N GLU A 74 -1.83 -20.95 -5.26
CA GLU A 74 -0.89 -21.61 -4.37
C GLU A 74 0.53 -21.09 -4.59
N ASP A 75 0.98 -21.02 -5.84
CA ASP A 75 2.33 -20.53 -6.19
C ASP A 75 2.44 -19.01 -5.97
N LEU A 76 1.38 -18.26 -6.29
CA LEU A 76 1.35 -16.81 -6.11
C LEU A 76 1.57 -16.42 -4.64
N VAL A 77 0.99 -17.18 -3.72
CA VAL A 77 1.09 -16.93 -2.28
C VAL A 77 2.12 -17.83 -1.56
N ALA A 78 3.01 -18.49 -2.29
CA ALA A 78 4.02 -19.38 -1.72
C ALA A 78 5.14 -18.66 -0.95
N PHE A 79 5.18 -17.31 -0.98
CA PHE A 79 6.18 -16.51 -0.27
C PHE A 79 6.18 -16.73 1.24
N THR A 80 7.32 -16.44 1.86
CA THR A 80 7.51 -16.43 3.31
C THR A 80 7.97 -15.06 3.78
N ILE A 81 7.50 -14.59 4.93
CA ILE A 81 7.91 -13.26 5.42
C ILE A 81 9.42 -13.19 5.63
N ARG A 82 10.05 -14.25 6.14
CA ARG A 82 11.51 -14.30 6.37
C ARG A 82 12.35 -14.33 5.09
N GLY A 83 11.85 -14.92 4.02
CA GLY A 83 12.57 -15.02 2.75
C GLY A 83 12.30 -13.86 1.80
N ASP A 84 11.10 -13.28 1.87
CA ASP A 84 10.56 -12.46 0.78
C ASP A 84 10.14 -11.05 1.19
N LEU A 85 10.05 -10.72 2.49
CA LEU A 85 9.95 -9.32 2.91
C LEU A 85 11.32 -8.67 2.73
N VAL A 86 11.45 -7.77 1.76
CA VAL A 86 12.76 -7.23 1.33
C VAL A 86 13.02 -5.81 1.77
N GLU A 87 11.97 -5.03 1.99
CA GLU A 87 12.07 -3.61 2.33
C GLU A 87 10.87 -3.19 3.17
N CYS A 88 11.12 -2.34 4.16
CA CYS A 88 10.10 -1.77 5.03
C CYS A 88 10.26 -0.26 5.16
N ARG A 89 9.13 0.38 5.46
CA ARG A 89 9.07 1.72 6.02
C ARG A 89 8.09 1.72 7.19
N SER A 90 8.31 2.56 8.16
CA SER A 90 7.40 2.72 9.29
C SER A 90 7.24 4.18 9.64
N GLY A 91 6.06 4.54 10.10
CA GLY A 91 5.77 5.88 10.61
C GLY A 91 4.85 5.80 11.83
N PRO A 92 5.13 6.58 12.88
CA PRO A 92 4.30 6.61 14.07
C PRO A 92 2.95 7.27 13.78
N THR A 93 1.92 6.81 14.48
CA THR A 93 0.57 7.40 14.46
C THR A 93 0.12 7.66 15.90
N SER A 94 -1.03 8.32 16.05
CA SER A 94 -1.64 8.56 17.35
C SER A 94 -1.96 7.27 18.15
N TYR A 95 -2.13 6.12 17.46
CA TYR A 95 -2.60 4.86 18.06
C TYR A 95 -1.73 3.64 17.73
N GLY A 96 -0.47 3.84 17.36
CA GLY A 96 0.45 2.76 17.01
C GLY A 96 1.43 3.15 15.92
N THR A 97 1.92 2.16 15.18
CA THR A 97 2.86 2.35 14.07
C THR A 97 2.27 1.77 12.80
N ILE A 98 2.23 2.55 11.73
CA ILE A 98 1.98 1.99 10.40
C ILE A 98 3.29 1.44 9.88
N ILE A 99 3.26 0.21 9.39
CA ILE A 99 4.40 -0.43 8.75
C ILE A 99 3.99 -0.78 7.32
N LEU A 100 4.79 -0.31 6.37
CA LEU A 100 4.72 -0.67 4.96
C LEU A 100 5.77 -1.75 4.71
N GLY A 101 5.40 -2.77 3.94
CA GLY A 101 6.29 -3.87 3.57
C GLY A 101 6.23 -4.13 2.08
N LYS A 102 7.41 -4.22 1.45
CA LYS A 102 7.57 -4.73 0.09
C LYS A 102 7.89 -6.22 0.18
N ILE A 103 6.96 -7.05 -0.28
CA ILE A 103 7.08 -8.51 -0.27
C ILE A 103 7.28 -8.99 -1.69
N LYS A 104 8.34 -9.73 -1.93
CA LYS A 104 8.61 -10.40 -3.20
C LYS A 104 7.61 -11.55 -3.40
N LEU A 105 7.15 -11.72 -4.63
CA LEU A 105 6.36 -12.89 -5.05
C LEU A 105 7.27 -13.82 -5.87
N PRO A 106 7.78 -14.93 -5.30
CA PRO A 106 8.78 -15.77 -5.97
C PRO A 106 8.35 -16.34 -7.31
N ALA A 107 7.06 -16.62 -7.46
CA ALA A 107 6.49 -17.17 -8.69
C ALA A 107 6.39 -16.13 -9.82
N VAL A 108 6.40 -14.83 -9.50
CA VAL A 108 6.28 -13.77 -10.50
C VAL A 108 7.67 -13.33 -10.96
N ASN A 109 8.04 -13.78 -12.15
CA ASN A 109 9.25 -13.37 -12.84
C ASN A 109 8.98 -13.36 -14.36
N ASP A 110 8.56 -12.21 -14.88
CA ASP A 110 8.17 -11.99 -16.27
C ASP A 110 9.17 -11.08 -17.00
N GLU A 111 8.79 -10.54 -18.16
CA GLU A 111 9.64 -9.63 -18.94
C GLU A 111 9.96 -8.31 -18.19
N GLU A 112 9.13 -7.93 -17.21
CA GLU A 112 9.37 -6.79 -16.31
C GLU A 112 10.21 -7.19 -15.07
N GLY A 113 10.63 -8.45 -14.99
CA GLY A 113 11.46 -8.99 -13.92
C GLY A 113 10.64 -9.50 -12.73
N GLN A 114 11.21 -9.38 -11.53
CA GLN A 114 10.59 -9.90 -10.30
C GLN A 114 9.34 -9.10 -9.92
N GLY A 115 8.33 -9.81 -9.40
CA GLY A 115 7.11 -9.22 -8.88
C GLY A 115 7.17 -8.94 -7.38
N TYR A 116 6.58 -7.82 -6.97
CA TYR A 116 6.47 -7.41 -5.57
C TYR A 116 5.07 -6.91 -5.27
N ILE A 117 4.62 -7.08 -4.03
CA ILE A 117 3.42 -6.43 -3.50
C ILE A 117 3.83 -5.47 -2.39
N HIS A 118 3.11 -4.36 -2.28
CA HIS A 118 3.27 -3.47 -1.13
C HIS A 118 2.08 -3.68 -0.20
N VAL A 119 2.38 -3.87 1.07
CA VAL A 119 1.39 -4.21 2.11
C VAL A 119 1.47 -3.18 3.21
N ARG A 120 0.31 -2.72 3.68
CA ARG A 120 0.17 -1.83 4.83
C ARG A 120 -0.40 -2.61 6.01
N ILE A 121 0.29 -2.53 7.14
CA ILE A 121 -0.15 -3.10 8.42
C ILE A 121 -0.12 -2.03 9.51
N HIS A 122 -0.90 -2.24 10.56
CA HIS A 122 -0.92 -1.41 11.75
C HIS A 122 -0.48 -2.24 12.97
N ASP A 123 0.58 -1.79 13.63
CA ASP A 123 1.13 -2.39 14.85
C ASP A 123 0.73 -1.51 16.07
N PRO A 124 -0.26 -1.92 16.89
CA PRO A 124 -0.73 -1.14 18.02
C PRO A 124 0.32 -1.08 19.15
N PRO A 125 0.31 -0.05 20.02
CA PRO A 125 1.32 0.14 21.05
C PRO A 125 1.28 -0.93 22.16
N ASN A 126 0.14 -1.60 22.35
CA ASN A 126 -0.10 -2.58 23.39
C ASN A 126 -0.17 -4.00 22.81
N ARG A 127 0.97 -4.54 22.34
CA ARG A 127 1.06 -5.95 21.95
C ARG A 127 0.68 -6.84 23.15
N GLY A 128 -0.40 -7.61 23.01
CA GLY A 128 -0.95 -8.50 24.05
C GLY A 128 -2.42 -8.27 24.38
N THR A 129 -2.97 -7.09 24.06
CA THR A 129 -4.43 -6.83 24.07
C THR A 129 -4.98 -6.62 22.67
N GLU A 130 -4.16 -6.11 21.76
CA GLU A 130 -4.48 -5.89 20.35
C GLU A 130 -3.37 -6.50 19.49
N ASP A 131 -3.76 -7.27 18.49
CA ASP A 131 -2.83 -7.89 17.53
C ASP A 131 -2.56 -6.96 16.35
N VAL A 132 -1.47 -7.23 15.64
CA VAL A 132 -1.14 -6.55 14.38
C VAL A 132 -2.28 -6.74 13.38
N VAL A 133 -2.69 -5.65 12.73
CA VAL A 133 -3.82 -5.62 11.80
C VAL A 133 -3.32 -5.42 10.38
N PHE A 134 -3.68 -6.33 9.49
CA PHE A 134 -3.56 -6.10 8.04
C PHE A 134 -4.53 -5.00 7.64
N HIS A 135 -4.03 -3.99 6.93
CA HIS A 135 -4.85 -2.87 6.49
C HIS A 135 -5.20 -2.99 5.01
N SER A 136 -4.19 -3.08 4.13
CA SER A 136 -4.43 -3.13 2.68
C SER A 136 -3.22 -3.56 1.85
N LEU A 137 -3.52 -3.88 0.59
CA LEU A 137 -2.56 -4.03 -0.50
C LEU A 137 -2.52 -2.74 -1.32
N PHE A 138 -1.35 -2.40 -1.84
CA PHE A 138 -1.24 -1.33 -2.82
C PHE A 138 -1.66 -1.83 -4.20
N THR A 139 -2.61 -1.15 -4.82
CA THR A 139 -2.85 -1.24 -6.25
C THR A 139 -2.63 0.11 -6.92
N ASP A 140 -1.99 0.08 -8.09
CA ASP A 140 -1.81 1.27 -8.91
C ASP A 140 -2.95 1.35 -9.93
N GLU A 141 -3.92 2.20 -9.62
CA GLU A 141 -5.07 2.54 -10.47
C GLU A 141 -4.91 3.91 -11.17
N GLY A 142 -3.70 4.45 -11.36
CA GLY A 142 -3.66 5.84 -11.78
C GLY A 142 -2.33 6.53 -12.09
N ASN A 143 -1.83 6.27 -13.29
CA ASN A 143 -1.45 7.39 -14.16
C ASN A 143 -2.69 7.80 -14.97
N ARG A 144 -3.27 8.96 -14.70
CA ARG A 144 -4.38 9.47 -15.52
C ARG A 144 -3.81 10.19 -16.74
N ASP A 145 -4.32 9.87 -17.93
CA ASP A 145 -3.98 10.63 -19.15
C ASP A 145 -4.56 12.06 -19.09
N GLU A 146 -4.25 12.87 -20.11
CA GLU A 146 -4.76 14.24 -20.25
C GLU A 146 -6.31 14.29 -20.30
N GLU A 147 -6.97 13.19 -20.64
CA GLU A 147 -8.43 13.01 -20.61
C GLU A 147 -8.98 12.45 -19.29
N GLY A 148 -8.13 12.22 -18.28
CA GLY A 148 -8.52 11.77 -16.95
C GLY A 148 -8.81 10.27 -16.83
N ARG A 149 -8.46 9.46 -17.84
CA ARG A 149 -8.67 8.00 -17.82
C ARG A 149 -7.49 7.30 -17.14
N PRO A 150 -7.74 6.29 -16.29
CA PRO A 150 -6.68 5.49 -15.69
C PRO A 150 -5.95 4.68 -16.77
N THR A 151 -4.65 4.92 -16.92
CA THR A 151 -3.78 4.24 -17.89
C THR A 151 -3.01 3.07 -17.28
N THR A 152 -3.00 2.94 -15.96
CA THR A 152 -2.28 1.89 -15.23
C THR A 152 -3.24 1.17 -14.30
N TRP A 153 -3.15 -0.17 -14.31
CA TRP A 153 -3.90 -1.09 -13.46
C TRP A 153 -2.91 -2.18 -13.04
N ARG A 154 -2.32 -2.07 -11.85
CA ARG A 154 -1.24 -2.98 -11.42
C ARG A 154 -1.25 -3.23 -9.92
N ALA A 155 -1.48 -4.47 -9.52
CA ALA A 155 -1.31 -4.93 -8.14
C ALA A 155 0.14 -5.41 -7.86
N ILE A 156 0.81 -5.96 -8.88
CA ILE A 156 2.18 -6.49 -8.74
C ILE A 156 3.21 -5.51 -9.28
N GLN A 157 3.94 -4.90 -8.35
CA GLN A 157 4.94 -3.88 -8.58
C GLN A 157 6.28 -4.46 -9.06
N THR A 158 7.10 -3.60 -9.63
CA THR A 158 8.49 -3.92 -9.99
C THR A 158 9.42 -3.63 -8.81
N ARG A 159 10.67 -4.08 -8.90
CA ARG A 159 11.67 -3.84 -7.84
C ARG A 159 11.87 -2.36 -7.54
N ASP A 160 11.87 -1.55 -8.59
CA ASP A 160 12.17 -0.12 -8.56
C ASP A 160 10.98 0.74 -8.09
N THR A 161 9.79 0.17 -7.98
CA THR A 161 8.63 0.87 -7.43
C THR A 161 8.88 1.21 -5.96
N SER A 162 8.88 2.50 -5.63
CA SER A 162 9.09 2.98 -4.27
C SER A 162 7.99 2.51 -3.32
N LEU A 163 8.38 2.15 -2.10
CA LEU A 163 7.42 1.83 -1.04
C LEU A 163 6.90 3.14 -0.44
N GLU A 164 5.80 3.68 -0.96
CA GLU A 164 5.21 4.95 -0.49
C GLU A 164 3.92 4.73 0.30
N PHE A 165 3.41 5.77 0.95
CA PHE A 165 2.13 5.68 1.64
C PHE A 165 0.98 5.59 0.64
N PHE A 166 0.06 4.67 0.89
CA PHE A 166 -1.17 4.49 0.11
C PHE A 166 -2.37 4.34 1.06
N ASN A 167 -3.54 4.78 0.58
CA ASN A 167 -4.77 4.89 1.38
C ASN A 167 -5.76 3.75 1.20
N GLU A 168 -5.61 2.89 0.18
CA GLU A 168 -6.55 1.79 -0.12
C GLU A 168 -6.92 0.99 1.12
#